data_AF-A0A0R0KRW7-F1
#
_entry.id   AF-A0A0R0KRW7-F1
#
_cell.length_a   1.000
_cell.length_b   1.000
_cell.length_c   1.000
_cell.angle_alpha   90.00
_cell.angle_beta   90.00
_cell.angle_gamma   90.00
#
_symmetry.space_group_name_H-M   'P 1'
#
loop_
_entity.id
_entity.type
_entity.pdbx_description
1 polymer ?
#
loop_
_entity_poly.entity_id
_entity_poly.type
_entity_poly.pdbx_seq_one_letter_code
_entity_poly.pdbx_strand_id
1 'polypeptide(L)'
;MSPESVWAWHSSRVYIKTSALTSSIDGRLVKRHLSSCVIRLGMTLLTKKVGRRTNETGYFHDSYLSLPRSLERSSRHSRRFQSKPVVQRYIESNFPNMKIEEFFALFSWKVPTTKRTRTKEDTNPIQNFDKYLDTLDDLLGMPHTGITPCDDVTRGTSMDNKIEWCKKKLSSFLVVDFRSLVSYINLSVDELAKLKLVEQILLLSDAFMEAKGKFKEAHKLLADLKEKLKVCRLKNDYVQLKEKVTQTEAIIEGLVLNIQEINDKILSLQEKLMVKSNTLENMQKSKAELTSRLVYTANSIPTLSEKIQVELSERSKWEMEKANNAKHVAEIEEKLMCLRGLTSS
;
A
#
# COMPACT_ATOMS: atom_id res chain seq x y z
N MET A 1 -11.35 21.95 12.32
CA MET A 1 -11.26 21.98 10.84
C MET A 1 -11.20 20.53 10.39
N SER A 2 -12.34 19.85 10.51
CA SER A 2 -13.29 19.59 9.41
C SER A 2 -12.64 18.73 8.33
N PRO A 3 -12.86 17.39 8.31
CA PRO A 3 -12.82 16.67 7.05
C PRO A 3 -14.08 17.07 6.29
N GLU A 4 -14.09 18.30 5.79
CA GLU A 4 -15.15 18.84 4.95
C GLU A 4 -15.04 18.12 3.59
N SER A 5 -15.65 16.94 3.57
CA SER A 5 -16.15 16.34 2.35
C SER A 5 -17.20 17.28 1.75
N VAL A 6 -16.71 18.23 0.95
CA VAL A 6 -17.50 18.94 -0.04
C VAL A 6 -18.01 17.88 -1.02
N TRP A 7 -19.26 17.48 -0.85
CA TRP A 7 -19.95 16.60 -1.76
C TRP A 7 -20.30 17.40 -3.02
N ALA A 8 -19.52 17.24 -4.08
CA ALA A 8 -19.94 17.70 -5.40
C ALA A 8 -21.12 16.83 -5.87
N TRP A 9 -22.30 17.44 -5.96
CA TRP A 9 -23.50 16.82 -6.50
C TRP A 9 -23.36 16.67 -8.01
N HIS A 10 -22.99 15.47 -8.46
CA HIS A 10 -23.17 15.07 -9.85
C HIS A 10 -23.99 13.79 -9.90
N SER A 11 -25.11 13.88 -10.63
CA SER A 11 -26.27 12.98 -10.65
C SER A 11 -26.00 11.57 -11.22
N SER A 12 -24.74 11.09 -11.24
CA SER A 12 -24.41 9.80 -11.86
C SER A 12 -23.14 9.11 -11.35
N ARG A 13 -22.56 9.50 -10.21
CA ARG A 13 -21.27 8.92 -9.76
C ARG A 13 -21.37 8.07 -8.50
N VAL A 14 -20.79 6.88 -8.56
CA VAL A 14 -20.57 5.99 -7.41
C VAL A 14 -19.25 6.37 -6.75
N TYR A 15 -19.26 6.57 -5.43
CA TYR A 15 -18.05 6.92 -4.67
C TYR A 15 -17.78 5.87 -3.59
N ILE A 16 -16.53 5.44 -3.46
CA ILE A 16 -16.08 4.58 -2.35
C ILE A 16 -15.29 5.44 -1.38
N LYS A 17 -15.76 5.57 -0.14
CA LYS A 17 -15.00 6.19 0.95
C LYS A 17 -14.39 5.07 1.80
N THR A 18 -13.08 5.11 1.99
CA THR A 18 -12.32 4.14 2.79
C THR A 18 -11.88 4.78 4.10
N SER A 19 -11.93 4.05 5.20
CA SER A 19 -11.42 4.48 6.52
C SER A 19 -9.91 4.30 6.67
N ALA A 20 -9.25 3.65 5.70
CA ALA A 20 -7.80 3.52 5.62
C ALA A 20 -7.24 4.59 4.66
N LEU A 21 -6.12 5.21 5.06
CA LEU A 21 -5.38 6.25 4.34
C LEU A 21 -5.36 6.00 2.83
N THR A 22 -5.88 6.96 2.08
CA THR A 22 -5.98 6.94 0.63
C THR A 22 -4.61 7.16 0.01
N SER A 23 -4.03 6.13 -0.62
CA SER A 23 -3.09 6.33 -1.74
C SER A 23 -3.85 6.16 -3.05
N SER A 24 -4.09 7.25 -3.76
CA SER A 24 -4.50 7.20 -5.16
C SER A 24 -3.23 7.05 -5.99
N ILE A 25 -3.14 5.99 -6.81
CA ILE A 25 -2.09 5.86 -7.83
C ILE A 25 -2.79 6.06 -9.18
N ASP A 26 -2.44 7.14 -9.87
CA ASP A 26 -2.76 7.42 -11.28
C ASP A 26 -4.22 7.27 -11.74
N GLY A 27 -5.19 7.65 -10.91
CA GLY A 27 -6.60 7.70 -11.33
C GLY A 27 -7.21 6.34 -11.71
N ARG A 28 -6.49 5.22 -11.49
CA ARG A 28 -6.99 3.86 -11.71
C ARG A 28 -7.56 3.31 -10.41
N LEU A 29 -8.83 2.88 -10.44
CA LEU A 29 -9.48 2.19 -9.33
C LEU A 29 -8.81 0.84 -9.09
N VAL A 30 -7.85 0.78 -8.17
CA VAL A 30 -7.26 -0.47 -7.69
C VAL A 30 -8.33 -1.23 -6.89
N LYS A 31 -8.63 -2.48 -7.27
CA LYS A 31 -9.50 -3.38 -6.49
C LYS A 31 -8.91 -3.53 -5.09
N ARG A 32 -9.54 -2.92 -4.07
CA ARG A 32 -9.08 -3.02 -2.69
C ARG A 32 -9.78 -4.15 -1.94
N HIS A 33 -8.99 -4.96 -1.26
CA HIS A 33 -9.43 -6.03 -0.37
C HIS A 33 -9.68 -5.48 1.04
N LEU A 34 -10.71 -4.66 1.20
CA LEU A 34 -11.01 -4.03 2.49
C LEU A 34 -12.04 -4.86 3.28
N SER A 35 -11.76 -5.02 4.58
CA SER A 35 -12.67 -5.59 5.57
C SER A 35 -13.90 -4.71 5.83
N SER A 36 -13.78 -3.41 5.58
CA SER A 36 -14.87 -2.44 5.65
C SER A 36 -14.69 -1.31 4.63
N CYS A 37 -15.76 -0.95 3.91
CA CYS A 37 -15.79 0.25 3.05
C CYS A 37 -17.21 0.81 2.94
N VAL A 38 -17.33 2.10 2.61
CA VAL A 38 -18.63 2.74 2.34
C VAL A 38 -18.77 3.02 0.86
N ILE A 39 -19.86 2.57 0.26
CA ILE A 39 -20.19 2.69 -1.15
C ILE A 39 -21.40 3.60 -1.29
N ARG A 40 -21.25 4.73 -1.96
CA ARG A 40 -22.34 5.69 -2.22
C ARG A 40 -22.96 5.43 -3.59
N LEU A 41 -24.24 5.08 -3.61
CA LEU A 41 -25.08 4.95 -4.80
C LEU A 41 -26.13 6.07 -4.80
N GLY A 42 -25.85 7.19 -5.45
CA GLY A 42 -26.72 8.37 -5.41
C GLY A 42 -26.88 8.90 -3.98
N MET A 43 -28.10 8.81 -3.42
CA MET A 43 -28.40 9.17 -2.03
C MET A 43 -28.24 8.00 -1.02
N THR A 44 -27.96 6.79 -1.50
CA THR A 44 -27.85 5.59 -0.66
C THR A 44 -26.39 5.30 -0.28
N LEU A 45 -26.12 5.06 1.00
CA LEU A 45 -24.79 4.70 1.51
C LEU A 45 -24.74 3.23 1.96
N LEU A 46 -24.24 2.32 1.12
CA LEU A 46 -24.05 0.93 1.53
C LEU A 46 -22.72 0.78 2.29
N THR A 47 -22.72 0.08 3.42
CA THR A 47 -21.49 -0.25 4.15
C THR A 47 -21.14 -1.71 3.96
N LYS A 48 -19.97 -2.01 3.39
CA LYS A 48 -19.42 -3.36 3.32
C LYS A 48 -18.81 -3.71 4.66
N LYS A 49 -19.11 -4.92 5.14
CA LYS A 49 -18.51 -5.51 6.32
C LYS A 49 -18.20 -6.98 6.06
N VAL A 50 -17.15 -7.47 6.73
CA VAL A 50 -16.86 -8.90 6.81
C VAL A 50 -17.33 -9.45 8.15
N GLY A 51 -17.81 -10.69 8.15
CA GLY A 51 -18.13 -11.46 9.34
C GLY A 51 -16.86 -11.98 10.03
N ARG A 52 -17.06 -12.78 11.08
CA ARG A 52 -15.95 -13.31 11.90
C ARG A 52 -15.34 -14.61 11.35
N ARG A 53 -16.08 -15.35 10.52
CA ARG A 53 -15.69 -16.67 10.02
C ARG A 53 -14.68 -16.56 8.88
N THR A 54 -13.66 -17.41 8.91
CA THR A 54 -12.60 -17.50 7.91
C THR A 54 -12.51 -18.93 7.41
N ASN A 55 -12.20 -19.12 6.12
CA ASN A 55 -11.96 -20.45 5.55
C ASN A 55 -10.45 -20.79 5.56
N GLU A 56 -10.15 -22.07 5.35
CA GLU A 56 -8.77 -22.59 5.31
C GLU A 56 -7.93 -21.95 4.20
N THR A 57 -8.57 -21.50 3.11
CA THR A 57 -7.91 -20.81 2.00
C THR A 57 -7.54 -19.35 2.31
N GLY A 58 -7.80 -18.85 3.53
CA GLY A 58 -7.41 -17.50 3.95
C GLY A 58 -8.36 -16.38 3.52
N TYR A 59 -9.67 -16.63 3.44
CA TYR A 59 -10.70 -15.65 3.10
C TYR A 59 -11.81 -15.60 4.15
N PHE A 60 -12.44 -14.43 4.32
CA PHE A 60 -13.66 -14.29 5.11
C PHE A 60 -14.81 -15.03 4.43
N HIS A 61 -15.51 -15.87 5.18
CA HIS A 61 -16.63 -16.66 4.66
C HIS A 61 -17.86 -15.79 4.40
N ASP A 62 -18.14 -14.87 5.33
CA ASP A 62 -19.29 -13.99 5.25
C ASP A 62 -18.83 -12.57 4.94
N SER A 63 -19.29 -12.01 3.83
CA SER A 63 -19.23 -10.57 3.59
C SER A 63 -20.64 -10.08 3.27
N TYR A 64 -20.99 -8.91 3.79
CA TYR A 64 -22.32 -8.36 3.61
C TYR A 64 -22.27 -6.86 3.40
N LEU A 65 -23.25 -6.34 2.66
CA LEU A 65 -23.53 -4.91 2.55
C LEU A 65 -24.71 -4.57 3.47
N SER A 66 -24.55 -3.60 4.34
CA SER A 66 -25.64 -3.07 5.17
C SER A 66 -26.12 -1.73 4.64
N LEU A 67 -27.44 -1.57 4.54
CA LEU A 67 -28.08 -0.26 4.33
C LEU A 67 -27.95 0.64 5.56
N PRO A 68 -27.95 1.98 5.39
CA PRO A 68 -28.10 2.90 6.50
C PRO A 68 -29.46 2.70 7.16
N ARG A 69 -29.54 2.87 8.48
CA ARG A 69 -30.80 2.83 9.24
C ARG A 69 -31.87 3.78 8.66
N SER A 70 -31.47 4.91 8.08
CA SER A 70 -32.40 5.87 7.46
C SER A 70 -33.14 5.34 6.23
N LEU A 71 -32.63 4.28 5.59
CA LEU A 71 -33.24 3.64 4.42
C LEU A 71 -33.86 2.28 4.74
N GLU A 72 -33.80 1.86 6.01
CA GLU A 72 -34.47 0.68 6.51
C GLU A 72 -35.98 0.98 6.62
N ARG A 73 -36.74 0.72 5.54
CA ARG A 73 -38.21 0.87 5.49
C ARG A 73 -38.99 0.06 6.55
N SER A 74 -38.32 -0.75 7.36
CA SER A 74 -38.91 -1.50 8.46
C SER A 74 -37.86 -1.75 9.54
N SER A 75 -38.22 -1.48 10.79
CA SER A 75 -37.36 -1.64 11.98
C SER A 75 -37.02 -3.09 12.31
N ARG A 76 -37.70 -4.06 11.68
CA ARG A 76 -37.60 -5.47 12.08
C ARG A 76 -36.45 -6.22 11.41
N HIS A 77 -35.89 -5.73 10.31
CA HIS A 77 -34.81 -6.40 9.61
C HIS A 77 -33.83 -5.39 9.04
N SER A 78 -32.69 -5.22 9.72
CA SER A 78 -31.55 -4.53 9.09
C SER A 78 -31.23 -5.23 7.79
N ARG A 79 -31.45 -4.56 6.65
CA ARG A 79 -31.24 -5.17 5.33
C ARG A 79 -29.74 -5.33 5.10
N ARG A 80 -29.24 -6.47 5.56
CA ARG A 80 -27.91 -6.99 5.29
C ARG A 80 -27.98 -7.87 4.04
N PHE A 81 -27.32 -7.45 2.99
CA PHE A 81 -27.17 -8.23 1.77
C PHE A 81 -25.99 -9.17 1.92
N GLN A 82 -26.25 -10.44 2.21
CA GLN A 82 -25.24 -11.45 2.54
C GLN A 82 -24.59 -12.12 1.32
N SER A 83 -25.10 -11.87 0.11
CA SER A 83 -24.56 -12.47 -1.11
C SER A 83 -24.65 -11.53 -2.30
N LYS A 84 -23.71 -11.71 -3.25
CA LYS A 84 -23.63 -10.95 -4.50
C LYS A 84 -24.98 -10.90 -5.26
N PRO A 85 -25.74 -12.02 -5.40
CA PRO A 85 -27.02 -12.00 -6.12
C PRO A 85 -28.13 -11.19 -5.43
N VAL A 86 -28.09 -11.04 -4.10
CA VAL A 86 -29.09 -10.23 -3.38
C VAL A 86 -28.81 -8.74 -3.59
N VAL A 87 -27.53 -8.36 -3.58
CA VAL A 87 -27.11 -6.98 -3.90
C VAL A 87 -27.47 -6.62 -5.33
N GLN A 88 -27.24 -7.54 -6.27
CA GLN A 88 -27.60 -7.35 -7.67
C GLN A 88 -29.09 -7.04 -7.84
N ARG A 89 -29.96 -7.90 -7.30
CA ARG A 89 -31.42 -7.69 -7.34
C ARG A 89 -31.84 -6.34 -6.74
N TYR A 90 -31.19 -5.93 -5.64
CA TYR A 90 -31.44 -4.63 -5.02
C TYR A 90 -31.06 -3.46 -5.94
N ILE A 91 -29.89 -3.54 -6.59
CA ILE A 91 -29.41 -2.51 -7.50
C ILE A 91 -30.31 -2.42 -8.73
N GLU A 92 -30.65 -3.55 -9.36
CA GLU A 92 -31.58 -3.62 -10.50
C GLU A 92 -32.94 -2.98 -10.16
N SER A 93 -33.45 -3.21 -8.95
CA SER A 93 -34.76 -2.69 -8.52
C SER A 93 -34.77 -1.21 -8.14
N ASN A 94 -33.64 -0.65 -7.67
CA ASN A 94 -33.58 0.73 -7.12
C ASN A 94 -32.76 1.69 -8.00
N PHE A 95 -31.90 1.16 -8.86
CA PHE A 95 -30.97 1.91 -9.72
C PHE A 95 -30.91 1.25 -11.12
N PRO A 96 -32.01 1.29 -11.90
CA PRO A 96 -32.11 0.55 -13.17
C PRO A 96 -31.07 0.96 -14.23
N ASN A 97 -30.51 2.16 -14.12
CA ASN A 97 -29.47 2.66 -15.03
C ASN A 97 -28.03 2.26 -14.62
N MET A 98 -27.86 1.51 -13.52
CA MET A 98 -26.55 1.14 -12.99
C MET A 98 -25.97 -0.07 -13.74
N LYS A 99 -24.74 0.06 -14.27
CA LYS A 99 -23.99 -1.08 -14.80
C LYS A 99 -23.52 -1.97 -13.65
N ILE A 100 -24.17 -3.10 -13.46
CA ILE A 100 -23.91 -4.04 -12.34
C ILE A 100 -22.44 -4.49 -12.29
N GLU A 101 -21.84 -4.75 -13.45
CA GLU A 101 -20.44 -5.15 -13.53
C GLU A 101 -19.49 -4.04 -13.09
N GLU A 102 -19.80 -2.79 -13.44
CA GLU A 102 -19.04 -1.63 -12.99
C GLU A 102 -19.15 -1.48 -11.47
N PHE A 103 -20.33 -1.69 -10.90
CA PHE A 103 -20.53 -1.68 -9.45
C PHE A 103 -19.70 -2.75 -8.72
N PHE A 104 -19.67 -4.00 -9.20
CA PHE A 104 -18.86 -5.04 -8.57
C PHE A 104 -17.37 -4.95 -8.92
N ALA A 105 -16.98 -4.18 -9.94
CA ALA A 105 -15.59 -3.86 -10.20
C ALA A 105 -15.00 -2.91 -9.13
N LEU A 106 -15.84 -2.12 -8.47
CA LEU A 106 -15.44 -1.17 -7.42
C LEU A 106 -14.85 -1.85 -6.17
N PHE A 107 -15.22 -3.09 -5.87
CA PHE A 107 -14.72 -3.80 -4.70
C PHE A 107 -14.71 -5.32 -4.89
N SER A 108 -13.73 -6.00 -4.30
CA SER A 108 -13.74 -7.47 -4.28
C SER A 108 -14.77 -7.98 -3.28
N TRP A 109 -15.67 -8.88 -3.68
CA TRP A 109 -16.57 -9.56 -2.74
C TRP A 109 -15.77 -10.44 -1.77
N LYS A 110 -14.82 -11.23 -2.28
CA LYS A 110 -13.90 -12.04 -1.46
C LYS A 110 -12.84 -11.15 -0.81
N VAL A 111 -12.77 -11.19 0.52
CA VAL A 111 -11.80 -10.45 1.31
C VAL A 111 -10.80 -11.45 1.91
N PRO A 112 -9.52 -11.41 1.55
CA PRO A 112 -8.48 -12.21 2.20
C PRO A 112 -8.32 -11.79 3.68
N THR A 113 -7.98 -12.77 4.51
CA THR A 113 -7.74 -12.58 5.95
C THR A 113 -6.26 -12.36 6.19
N THR A 114 -5.90 -11.44 7.09
CA THR A 114 -4.50 -11.23 7.51
C THR A 114 -3.96 -12.39 8.34
N LYS A 115 -4.85 -13.22 8.91
CA LYS A 115 -4.49 -14.46 9.58
C LYS A 115 -4.13 -15.50 8.52
N ARG A 116 -2.85 -15.55 8.14
CA ARG A 116 -2.28 -16.80 7.62
C ARG A 116 -2.39 -17.81 8.76
N THR A 117 -3.23 -18.83 8.62
CA THR A 117 -3.05 -20.06 9.38
C THR A 117 -1.69 -20.59 8.99
N ARG A 118 -0.68 -20.31 9.82
CA ARG A 118 0.58 -21.06 9.79
C ARG A 118 0.19 -22.50 10.16
N THR A 119 -0.09 -23.31 9.15
CA THR A 119 0.00 -24.76 9.32
C THR A 119 1.43 -25.00 9.78
N LYS A 120 1.56 -25.58 10.97
CA LYS A 120 2.82 -25.82 11.66
C LYS A 120 3.67 -26.77 10.80
N GLU A 121 4.63 -26.26 10.03
CA GLU A 121 5.86 -26.99 9.63
C GLU A 121 6.86 -26.20 8.77
N ASP A 122 6.56 -25.00 8.30
CA ASP A 122 7.57 -24.21 7.57
C ASP A 122 8.50 -23.45 8.54
N THR A 123 9.57 -24.13 8.97
CA THR A 123 10.79 -23.43 9.40
C THR A 123 11.17 -22.46 8.29
N ASN A 124 11.34 -21.18 8.63
CA ASN A 124 11.58 -20.08 7.69
C ASN A 124 12.59 -20.53 6.61
N PRO A 125 12.22 -20.59 5.31
CA PRO A 125 13.07 -21.17 4.27
C PRO A 125 14.46 -20.53 4.23
N ILE A 126 14.55 -19.27 4.66
CA ILE A 126 15.79 -18.51 4.80
C ILE A 126 16.67 -19.07 5.92
N GLN A 127 16.11 -19.39 7.09
CA GLN A 127 16.87 -19.96 8.23
C GLN A 127 17.39 -21.36 7.92
N ASN A 128 16.58 -22.18 7.25
CA ASN A 128 17.03 -23.50 6.80
C ASN A 128 18.14 -23.39 5.75
N PHE A 129 18.06 -22.37 4.87
CA PHE A 129 19.07 -22.12 3.85
C PHE A 129 20.37 -21.55 4.41
N ASP A 130 20.31 -20.67 5.43
CA ASP A 130 21.50 -20.18 6.13
C ASP A 130 22.33 -21.34 6.69
N LYS A 131 21.66 -22.29 7.36
CA LYS A 131 22.32 -23.50 7.87
C LYS A 131 22.94 -24.35 6.75
N TYR A 132 22.30 -24.39 5.58
CA TYR A 132 22.86 -25.06 4.40
C TYR A 132 24.09 -24.32 3.85
N LEU A 133 24.09 -22.99 3.83
CA LEU A 133 25.24 -22.20 3.39
C LEU A 133 26.48 -22.39 4.27
N ASP A 134 26.29 -22.61 5.57
CA ASP A 134 27.37 -22.95 6.50
C ASP A 134 28.00 -24.30 6.12
N THR A 135 27.19 -25.32 5.83
CA THR A 135 27.69 -26.63 5.36
C THR A 135 28.36 -26.58 4.00
N LEU A 136 28.04 -25.57 3.19
CA LEU A 136 28.60 -25.41 1.84
C LEU A 136 30.06 -24.96 1.87
N ASP A 137 30.46 -24.19 2.89
CA ASP A 137 31.85 -23.74 3.02
C ASP A 137 32.80 -24.92 3.25
N ASP A 138 32.37 -25.91 4.04
CA ASP A 138 33.13 -27.15 4.26
C ASP A 138 33.35 -27.94 2.95
N LEU A 139 32.36 -27.92 2.04
CA LEU A 139 32.43 -28.60 0.72
C LEU A 139 33.23 -27.83 -0.33
N LEU A 140 33.33 -26.50 -0.19
CA LEU A 140 34.01 -25.64 -1.14
C LEU A 140 35.49 -25.38 -0.81
N GLY A 141 36.00 -25.94 0.31
CA GLY A 141 37.41 -25.91 0.67
C GLY A 141 38.33 -26.36 -0.48
N MET A 142 39.15 -25.43 -0.97
CA MET A 142 40.19 -25.64 -1.97
C MET A 142 41.42 -26.29 -1.31
N PRO A 143 41.96 -27.43 -1.78
CA PRO A 143 43.29 -27.86 -1.39
C PRO A 143 44.31 -26.90 -2.04
N HIS A 144 45.06 -26.17 -1.22
CA HIS A 144 46.14 -25.30 -1.67
C HIS A 144 47.27 -26.13 -2.28
N THR A 145 47.25 -26.35 -3.59
CA THR A 145 48.42 -26.83 -4.32
C THR A 145 48.70 -25.89 -5.48
N GLY A 146 49.77 -25.12 -5.31
CA GLY A 146 50.24 -24.14 -6.29
C GLY A 146 50.63 -24.82 -7.59
N ILE A 147 50.16 -24.26 -8.71
CA ILE A 147 50.66 -24.61 -10.04
C ILE A 147 50.98 -23.31 -10.76
N THR A 148 52.27 -23.17 -11.07
CA THR A 148 52.88 -22.12 -11.89
C THR A 148 52.45 -22.29 -13.35
N PRO A 149 52.00 -21.23 -14.06
CA PRO A 149 51.56 -21.32 -15.45
C PRO A 149 52.70 -21.14 -16.45
N CYS A 150 52.67 -21.85 -17.59
CA CYS A 150 53.15 -21.28 -18.87
C CYS A 150 52.65 -22.09 -20.10
N ASP A 151 51.68 -21.48 -20.78
CA ASP A 151 51.62 -21.11 -22.20
C ASP A 151 51.71 -22.16 -23.33
N ASP A 152 50.52 -22.50 -23.83
CA ASP A 152 49.98 -22.32 -25.19
C ASP A 152 50.89 -22.53 -26.43
N VAL A 153 50.45 -23.41 -27.34
CA VAL A 153 50.00 -23.07 -28.71
C VAL A 153 49.61 -24.36 -29.47
N THR A 154 48.29 -24.59 -29.49
CA THR A 154 47.41 -24.72 -30.68
C THR A 154 47.77 -25.65 -31.88
N ARG A 155 46.88 -26.67 -32.00
CA ARG A 155 46.22 -27.28 -33.19
C ARG A 155 47.01 -28.06 -34.25
N GLY A 156 46.42 -29.22 -34.59
CA GLY A 156 46.17 -29.55 -36.00
C GLY A 156 46.17 -31.03 -36.37
N THR A 157 45.07 -31.72 -36.09
CA THR A 157 44.72 -33.09 -36.53
C THR A 157 44.76 -33.31 -38.05
N SER A 158 45.43 -34.36 -38.54
CA SER A 158 45.13 -34.97 -39.87
C SER A 158 45.82 -36.32 -40.20
N MET A 159 46.39 -37.08 -39.25
CA MET A 159 47.36 -38.14 -39.61
C MET A 159 47.21 -39.49 -38.91
N ASP A 160 46.08 -39.77 -38.25
CA ASP A 160 45.92 -41.00 -37.46
C ASP A 160 46.08 -42.29 -38.30
N ASN A 161 45.56 -42.31 -39.54
CA ASN A 161 45.59 -43.50 -40.39
C ASN A 161 47.00 -43.84 -40.91
N LYS A 162 47.83 -42.82 -41.17
CA LYS A 162 49.24 -43.03 -41.59
C LYS A 162 50.10 -43.47 -40.41
N ILE A 163 49.83 -42.95 -39.22
CA ILE A 163 50.55 -43.33 -38.00
C ILE A 163 50.26 -44.80 -37.68
N GLU A 164 49.02 -45.27 -37.81
CA GLU A 164 48.68 -46.66 -37.54
C GLU A 164 49.36 -47.64 -38.53
N TRP A 165 49.45 -47.29 -39.82
CA TRP A 165 50.20 -48.06 -40.82
C TRP A 165 51.70 -48.09 -40.51
N CYS A 166 52.31 -46.94 -40.19
CA CYS A 166 53.71 -46.85 -39.80
C CYS A 166 53.99 -47.64 -38.51
N LYS A 167 53.10 -47.59 -37.51
CA LYS A 167 53.20 -48.39 -36.28
C LYS A 167 53.21 -49.87 -36.60
N LYS A 168 52.27 -50.35 -37.42
CA LYS A 168 52.20 -51.78 -37.79
C LYS A 168 53.44 -52.25 -38.56
N LYS A 169 53.97 -51.40 -39.45
CA LYS A 169 55.21 -51.66 -40.21
C LYS A 169 56.43 -51.68 -39.30
N LEU A 170 56.57 -50.70 -38.40
CA LEU A 170 57.68 -50.63 -37.43
C LEU A 170 57.64 -51.78 -36.42
N SER A 171 56.46 -52.12 -35.91
CA SER A 171 56.29 -53.30 -35.05
C SER A 171 56.73 -54.58 -35.74
N SER A 172 56.55 -54.70 -37.06
CA SER A 172 57.05 -55.88 -37.81
C SER A 172 58.58 -55.95 -37.88
N PHE A 173 59.29 -54.82 -37.81
CA PHE A 173 60.75 -54.79 -37.75
C PHE A 173 61.28 -55.05 -36.34
N LEU A 174 60.55 -54.64 -35.30
CA LEU A 174 60.92 -54.81 -33.89
C LEU A 174 60.77 -56.24 -33.36
N VAL A 175 60.14 -57.15 -34.10
CA VAL A 175 60.10 -58.59 -33.77
C VAL A 175 61.47 -59.25 -33.91
N VAL A 176 62.39 -58.65 -34.67
CA VAL A 176 63.77 -59.10 -34.78
C VAL A 176 64.57 -58.48 -33.64
N ASP A 177 65.14 -59.30 -32.76
CA ASP A 177 66.00 -58.85 -31.67
C ASP A 177 67.07 -57.89 -32.22
N PHE A 178 67.15 -56.67 -31.68
CA PHE A 178 68.10 -55.64 -32.13
C PHE A 178 69.54 -56.15 -32.13
N ARG A 179 69.85 -57.08 -31.23
CA ARG A 179 71.16 -57.73 -31.15
C ARG A 179 71.48 -58.58 -32.38
N SER A 180 70.45 -59.13 -33.03
CA SER A 180 70.53 -59.90 -34.29
C SER A 180 70.55 -59.01 -35.53
N LEU A 181 70.01 -57.79 -35.47
CA LEU A 181 70.06 -56.83 -36.58
C LEU A 181 71.43 -56.16 -36.71
N VAL A 182 72.07 -55.85 -35.57
CA VAL A 182 73.36 -55.15 -35.54
C VAL A 182 74.52 -56.02 -36.04
N SER A 183 74.42 -57.36 -35.95
CA SER A 183 75.47 -58.26 -36.45
C SER A 183 75.37 -58.56 -37.96
N TYR A 184 74.19 -58.37 -38.57
CA TYR A 184 73.92 -58.76 -39.96
C TYR A 184 74.04 -57.59 -40.95
N ILE A 185 74.04 -56.35 -40.46
CA ILE A 185 73.94 -55.18 -41.31
C ILE A 185 75.08 -54.24 -40.93
N ASN A 186 76.06 -54.07 -41.82
CA ASN A 186 77.03 -52.98 -41.79
C ASN A 186 76.29 -51.65 -42.01
N LEU A 187 75.45 -51.26 -41.06
CA LEU A 187 74.69 -50.01 -41.09
C LEU A 187 75.69 -48.87 -41.07
N SER A 188 75.55 -47.98 -42.04
CA SER A 188 76.25 -46.70 -42.02
C SER A 188 75.84 -45.90 -40.78
N VAL A 189 76.71 -44.98 -40.36
CA VAL A 189 76.43 -44.06 -39.23
C VAL A 189 75.09 -43.33 -39.41
N ASP A 190 74.71 -43.03 -40.65
CA ASP A 190 73.44 -42.39 -41.01
C ASP A 190 72.22 -43.28 -40.73
N GLU A 191 72.30 -44.58 -41.02
CA GLU A 191 71.19 -45.50 -40.78
C GLU A 191 71.00 -45.78 -39.29
N LEU A 192 72.09 -45.85 -38.52
CA LEU A 192 72.02 -45.93 -37.06
C LEU A 192 71.38 -44.67 -36.46
N ALA A 193 71.69 -43.48 -37.00
CA ALA A 193 71.07 -42.23 -36.58
C ALA A 193 69.55 -42.20 -36.86
N LYS A 194 69.12 -42.74 -38.02
CA LYS A 194 67.69 -42.87 -38.35
C LYS A 194 66.95 -43.81 -37.40
N LEU A 195 67.55 -44.94 -37.03
CA LEU A 195 66.96 -45.85 -36.03
C LEU A 195 66.84 -45.19 -34.65
N LYS A 196 67.85 -44.43 -34.23
CA LYS A 196 67.82 -43.65 -32.98
C LYS A 196 66.69 -42.60 -32.99
N LEU A 197 66.42 -41.96 -34.14
CA LEU A 197 65.27 -41.05 -34.29
C LEU A 197 63.93 -41.79 -34.12
N VAL A 198 63.79 -43.00 -34.65
CA VAL A 198 62.57 -43.80 -34.49
C VAL A 198 62.32 -44.14 -33.02
N GLU A 199 63.36 -44.57 -32.29
CA GLU A 199 63.28 -44.82 -30.84
C GLU A 199 62.85 -43.56 -30.07
N GLN A 200 63.46 -42.40 -30.39
CA GLN A 200 63.09 -41.13 -29.78
C GLN A 200 61.64 -40.72 -30.09
N ILE A 201 61.15 -40.94 -31.31
CA ILE A 201 59.76 -40.67 -31.68
C ILE A 201 58.79 -41.54 -30.86
N LEU A 202 59.14 -42.81 -30.60
CA LEU A 202 58.33 -43.70 -29.77
C LEU A 202 58.29 -43.24 -28.30
N LEU A 203 59.44 -42.88 -27.73
CA LEU A 203 59.49 -42.32 -26.37
C LEU A 203 58.71 -40.99 -26.28
N LEU A 204 58.80 -40.15 -27.30
CA LEU A 204 58.05 -38.90 -27.38
C LEU A 204 56.54 -39.13 -27.51
N SER A 205 56.11 -40.20 -28.18
CA SER A 205 54.70 -40.59 -28.31
C SER A 205 54.08 -40.94 -26.96
N ASP A 206 54.78 -41.68 -26.10
CA ASP A 206 54.27 -42.04 -24.78
C ASP A 206 54.16 -40.81 -23.87
N ALA A 207 55.19 -39.96 -23.86
CA ALA A 207 55.16 -38.67 -23.16
C ALA A 207 54.02 -37.75 -23.65
N PHE A 208 53.77 -37.73 -24.97
CA PHE A 208 52.67 -36.98 -25.55
C PHE A 208 51.30 -37.50 -25.11
N MET A 209 51.11 -38.82 -25.09
CA MET A 209 49.85 -39.43 -24.65
C MET A 209 49.59 -39.20 -23.16
N GLU A 210 50.63 -39.25 -22.32
CA GLU A 210 50.55 -38.88 -20.90
C GLU A 210 50.14 -37.40 -20.74
N ALA A 211 50.80 -36.49 -21.46
CA ALA A 211 50.47 -35.06 -21.45
C ALA A 211 49.02 -34.80 -21.91
N LYS A 212 48.55 -35.51 -22.95
CA LYS A 212 47.16 -35.43 -23.42
C LYS A 212 46.16 -35.93 -22.38
N GLY A 213 46.52 -36.96 -21.61
CA GLY A 213 45.74 -37.44 -20.47
C GLY A 213 45.61 -36.36 -19.39
N LYS A 214 46.74 -35.79 -18.96
CA LYS A 214 46.80 -34.69 -17.98
C LYS A 214 46.01 -33.46 -18.43
N PHE A 215 46.05 -33.13 -19.72
CA PHE A 215 45.27 -32.02 -20.28
C PHE A 215 43.75 -32.24 -20.16
N LYS A 216 43.26 -33.45 -20.42
CA LYS A 216 41.84 -33.78 -20.21
C LYS A 216 41.43 -33.64 -18.75
N GLU A 217 42.29 -34.07 -17.83
CA GLU A 217 42.07 -33.94 -16.39
C GLU A 217 42.05 -32.46 -15.95
N ALA A 218 42.98 -31.64 -16.45
CA ALA A 218 42.99 -30.20 -16.20
C ALA A 218 41.72 -29.51 -16.74
N HIS A 219 41.25 -29.88 -17.93
CA HIS A 219 39.99 -29.38 -18.48
C HIS A 219 38.78 -29.73 -17.61
N LYS A 220 38.74 -30.95 -17.06
CA LYS A 220 37.70 -31.39 -16.11
C LYS A 220 37.75 -30.55 -14.83
N LEU A 221 38.94 -30.34 -14.25
CA LEU A 221 39.12 -29.50 -13.06
C LEU A 221 38.70 -28.04 -13.30
N LEU A 222 38.98 -27.48 -14.48
CA LEU A 222 38.56 -26.13 -14.83
C LEU A 222 37.03 -26.00 -14.95
N ALA A 223 36.35 -27.04 -15.47
CA ALA A 223 34.89 -27.09 -15.50
C ALA A 223 34.31 -27.14 -14.07
N ASP A 224 34.87 -27.97 -13.19
CA ASP A 224 34.45 -28.07 -11.79
C ASP A 224 34.68 -26.74 -11.04
N LEU A 225 35.82 -26.07 -11.25
CA LEU A 225 36.10 -24.75 -10.69
C LEU A 225 35.12 -23.67 -11.19
N LYS A 226 34.71 -23.74 -12.45
CA LYS A 226 33.71 -22.80 -13.02
C LYS A 226 32.36 -22.94 -12.32
N GLU A 227 31.92 -24.17 -12.03
CA GLU A 227 30.69 -24.40 -11.26
C GLU A 227 30.83 -23.93 -9.81
N LYS A 228 31.97 -24.22 -9.14
CA LYS A 228 32.27 -23.68 -7.80
C LYS A 228 32.23 -22.15 -7.77
N LEU A 229 32.80 -21.48 -8.78
CA LEU A 229 32.79 -20.01 -8.89
C LEU A 229 31.36 -19.44 -9.05
N LYS A 230 30.46 -20.15 -9.75
CA LYS A 230 29.05 -19.74 -9.82
C LYS A 230 28.38 -19.81 -8.45
N VAL A 231 28.63 -20.89 -7.70
CA VAL A 231 28.12 -21.06 -6.34
C VAL A 231 28.62 -19.95 -5.42
N CYS A 232 29.91 -19.60 -5.46
CA CYS A 232 30.47 -18.49 -4.68
C CYS A 232 29.79 -17.14 -5.02
N ARG A 233 29.52 -16.88 -6.30
CA ARG A 233 28.80 -15.66 -6.73
C ARG A 233 27.38 -15.61 -6.17
N LEU A 234 26.63 -16.69 -6.31
CA LEU A 234 25.26 -16.78 -5.79
C LEU A 234 25.21 -16.64 -4.26
N LYS A 235 26.19 -17.19 -3.54
CA LYS A 235 26.31 -17.02 -2.08
C LYS A 235 26.50 -15.55 -1.70
N ASN A 236 27.39 -14.83 -2.41
CA ASN A 236 27.60 -13.40 -2.18
C ASN A 236 26.34 -12.57 -2.48
N ASP A 237 25.65 -12.88 -3.57
CA ASP A 237 24.39 -12.21 -3.94
C ASP A 237 23.30 -12.45 -2.88
N TYR A 238 23.19 -13.68 -2.35
CA TYR A 238 22.28 -14.02 -1.27
C TYR A 238 22.56 -13.21 0.00
N VAL A 239 23.84 -13.12 0.42
CA VAL A 239 24.23 -12.35 1.61
C VAL A 239 23.87 -10.86 1.44
N GLN A 240 24.14 -10.27 0.27
CA GLN A 240 23.75 -8.89 -0.02
C GLN A 240 22.24 -8.66 -0.03
N LEU A 241 21.46 -9.61 -0.58
CA LEU A 241 20.00 -9.54 -0.57
C LEU A 241 19.46 -9.64 0.85
N LYS A 242 20.03 -10.51 1.68
CA LYS A 242 19.64 -10.67 3.09
C LYS A 242 19.84 -9.37 3.88
N GLU A 243 20.97 -8.70 3.67
CA GLU A 243 21.26 -7.40 4.30
C GLU A 243 20.28 -6.29 3.82
N LYS A 244 19.89 -6.29 2.55
CA LYS A 244 18.85 -5.35 2.06
C LYS A 244 17.48 -5.64 2.67
N VAL A 245 17.16 -6.90 2.91
CA VAL A 245 15.91 -7.30 3.57
C VAL A 245 15.90 -6.80 5.01
N THR A 246 16.97 -7.02 5.78
CA THR A 246 17.05 -6.54 7.19
C THR A 246 16.97 -5.01 7.28
N GLN A 247 17.63 -4.29 6.38
CA GLN A 247 17.53 -2.82 6.30
C GLN A 247 16.10 -2.35 5.99
N THR A 248 15.43 -3.03 5.04
CA THR A 248 14.05 -2.69 4.67
C THR A 248 13.08 -3.00 5.81
N GLU A 249 13.27 -4.10 6.53
CA GLU A 249 12.50 -4.47 7.71
C GLU A 249 12.62 -3.40 8.81
N ALA A 250 13.82 -2.92 9.11
CA ALA A 250 14.03 -1.83 10.07
C ALA A 250 13.31 -0.52 9.66
N ILE A 251 13.32 -0.18 8.37
CA ILE A 251 12.57 0.98 7.85
C ILE A 251 11.07 0.77 8.03
N ILE A 252 10.55 -0.43 7.74
CA ILE A 252 9.14 -0.76 7.91
C ILE A 252 8.74 -0.62 9.39
N GLU A 253 9.53 -1.13 10.32
CA GLU A 253 9.27 -1.02 11.77
C GLU A 253 9.22 0.44 12.23
N GLY A 254 10.17 1.27 11.78
CA GLY A 254 10.17 2.72 12.05
C GLY A 254 8.94 3.43 11.48
N LEU A 255 8.52 3.08 10.26
CA LEU A 255 7.30 3.64 9.65
C LEU A 255 6.04 3.21 10.39
N VAL A 256 5.96 1.97 10.89
CA VAL A 256 4.83 1.50 11.70
C VAL A 256 4.71 2.30 12.99
N LEU A 257 5.82 2.60 13.67
CA LEU A 257 5.82 3.45 14.87
C LEU A 257 5.35 4.87 14.55
N ASN A 258 5.87 5.49 13.48
CA ASN A 258 5.45 6.82 13.05
C ASN A 258 3.95 6.89 12.72
N ILE A 259 3.41 5.85 12.06
CA ILE A 259 1.98 5.75 11.76
C ILE A 259 1.16 5.68 13.06
N GLN A 260 1.63 4.92 14.05
CA GLN A 260 0.97 4.84 15.35
C GLN A 260 0.93 6.20 16.07
N GLU A 261 2.04 6.94 16.08
CA GLU A 261 2.08 8.30 16.66
C GLU A 261 1.12 9.27 15.96
N ILE A 262 1.02 9.20 14.63
CA ILE A 262 0.07 10.00 13.86
C ILE A 262 -1.37 9.63 14.22
N ASN A 263 -1.67 8.34 14.37
CA ASN A 263 -3.00 7.88 14.78
C ASN A 263 -3.37 8.43 16.17
N ASP A 264 -2.44 8.41 17.12
CA ASP A 264 -2.65 8.95 18.46
C ASP A 264 -2.91 10.47 18.44
N LYS A 265 -2.17 11.20 17.59
CA LYS A 265 -2.42 12.63 17.33
C LYS A 265 -3.79 12.89 16.72
N ILE A 266 -4.21 12.07 15.75
CA ILE A 266 -5.54 12.17 15.12
C ILE A 266 -6.63 11.95 16.17
N LEU A 267 -6.49 10.96 17.04
CA LEU A 267 -7.44 10.68 18.13
C LEU A 267 -7.57 11.88 19.08
N SER A 268 -6.45 12.46 19.54
CA SER A 268 -6.47 13.66 20.39
C SER A 268 -7.12 14.87 19.70
N LEU A 269 -6.86 15.07 18.41
CA LEU A 269 -7.48 16.15 17.64
C LEU A 269 -8.99 15.94 17.49
N GLN A 270 -9.45 14.71 17.30
CA GLN A 270 -10.88 14.38 17.23
C GLN A 270 -11.60 14.67 18.55
N GLU A 271 -10.98 14.39 19.70
CA GLU A 271 -11.52 14.76 21.01
C GLU A 271 -11.67 16.27 21.17
N LYS A 272 -10.62 17.04 20.82
CA LYS A 272 -10.66 18.51 20.83
C LYS A 272 -11.73 19.07 19.89
N LEU A 273 -11.96 18.43 18.73
CA LEU A 273 -13.03 18.80 17.81
C LEU A 273 -14.42 18.58 18.42
N MET A 274 -14.63 17.45 19.12
CA MET A 274 -15.87 17.14 19.82
C MET A 274 -16.21 18.21 20.87
N VAL A 275 -15.24 18.58 21.72
CA VAL A 275 -15.40 19.62 22.73
C VAL A 275 -15.75 20.97 22.09
N LYS A 276 -14.98 21.40 21.08
CA LYS A 276 -15.23 22.66 20.37
C LYS A 276 -16.58 22.67 19.64
N SER A 277 -17.00 21.54 19.07
CA SER A 277 -18.30 21.42 18.40
C SER A 277 -19.45 21.57 19.39
N ASN A 278 -19.37 20.95 20.56
CA ASN A 278 -20.40 21.08 21.60
C ASN A 278 -20.48 22.52 22.13
N THR A 279 -19.34 23.17 22.37
CA THR A 279 -19.31 24.59 22.76
C THR A 279 -19.95 25.48 21.69
N LEU A 280 -19.67 25.25 20.41
CA LEU A 280 -20.26 26.00 19.31
C LEU A 280 -21.78 25.86 19.27
N GLU A 281 -22.30 24.63 19.41
CA GLU A 281 -23.74 24.38 19.42
C GLU A 281 -24.43 25.12 20.57
N ASN A 282 -23.84 25.11 21.77
CA ASN A 282 -24.38 25.82 22.93
C ASN A 282 -24.36 27.34 22.73
N MET A 283 -23.28 27.91 22.19
CA MET A 283 -23.22 29.34 21.86
C MET A 283 -24.24 29.74 20.80
N GLN A 284 -24.52 28.87 19.82
CA GLN A 284 -25.56 29.12 18.83
C GLN A 284 -26.97 29.14 19.45
N LYS A 285 -27.26 28.25 20.40
CA LYS A 285 -28.53 28.26 21.16
C LYS A 285 -28.67 29.55 21.98
N SER A 286 -27.64 29.95 22.73
CA SER A 286 -27.65 31.21 23.49
C SER A 286 -27.79 32.43 22.58
N LYS A 287 -27.15 32.44 21.41
CA LYS A 287 -27.32 33.51 20.41
C LYS A 287 -28.77 33.60 19.93
N ALA A 288 -29.42 32.47 19.65
CA ALA A 288 -30.81 32.45 19.20
C ALA A 288 -31.75 33.00 20.30
N GLU A 289 -31.54 32.61 21.56
CA GLU A 289 -32.31 33.11 22.70
C GLU A 289 -32.16 34.63 22.89
N LEU A 290 -30.93 35.13 22.84
CA LEU A 290 -30.64 36.57 22.93
C LEU A 290 -31.26 37.35 21.76
N THR A 291 -31.23 36.78 20.55
CA THR A 291 -31.85 37.40 19.38
C THR A 291 -33.36 37.51 19.54
N SER A 292 -34.03 36.46 20.04
CA SER A 292 -35.47 36.50 20.32
C SER A 292 -35.83 37.57 21.35
N ARG A 293 -35.05 37.69 22.44
CA ARG A 293 -35.23 38.76 23.45
C ARG A 293 -35.02 40.14 22.85
N LEU A 294 -33.97 40.30 22.04
CA LEU A 294 -33.68 41.57 21.36
C LEU A 294 -34.84 42.00 20.47
N VAL A 295 -35.40 41.09 19.66
CA VAL A 295 -36.56 41.35 18.79
C VAL A 295 -37.79 41.73 19.61
N TYR A 296 -38.08 41.02 20.70
CA TYR A 296 -39.19 41.34 21.59
C TYR A 296 -39.05 42.75 22.20
N THR A 297 -37.87 43.09 22.72
CA THR A 297 -37.59 44.41 23.29
C THR A 297 -37.67 45.50 22.21
N ALA A 298 -37.10 45.27 21.03
CA ALA A 298 -37.15 46.21 19.91
C ALA A 298 -38.59 46.52 19.47
N ASN A 299 -39.47 45.52 19.40
CA ASN A 299 -40.88 45.70 19.03
C ASN A 299 -41.71 46.38 20.14
N SER A 300 -41.29 46.27 21.40
CA SER A 300 -41.98 46.90 22.53
C SER A 300 -41.76 48.42 22.58
N ILE A 301 -40.63 48.91 22.07
CA ILE A 301 -40.27 50.34 22.11
C ILE A 301 -41.23 51.19 21.26
N PRO A 302 -41.50 50.90 19.97
CA PRO A 302 -42.49 51.65 19.18
C PRO A 302 -43.87 51.64 19.82
N THR A 303 -44.33 50.49 20.34
CA THR A 303 -45.63 50.36 21.01
C THR A 303 -45.74 51.30 22.21
N LEU A 304 -44.69 51.40 23.03
CA LEU A 304 -44.67 52.33 24.16
C LEU A 304 -44.56 53.79 23.69
N SER A 305 -43.78 54.05 22.63
CA SER A 305 -43.66 55.39 22.03
C SER A 305 -45.01 55.90 21.52
N GLU A 306 -45.79 55.05 20.84
CA GLU A 306 -47.15 55.36 20.37
C GLU A 306 -48.09 55.68 21.53
N LYS A 307 -48.07 54.86 22.60
CA LYS A 307 -48.86 55.12 23.82
C LYS A 307 -48.51 56.45 24.47
N ILE A 308 -47.22 56.73 24.66
CA ILE A 308 -46.75 57.99 25.24
C ILE A 308 -47.18 59.17 24.36
N GLN A 309 -47.10 59.05 23.02
CA GLN A 309 -47.52 60.11 22.10
C GLN A 309 -49.02 60.41 22.19
N VAL A 310 -49.85 59.36 22.34
CA VAL A 310 -51.30 59.51 22.58
C VAL A 310 -51.56 60.22 23.91
N GLU A 311 -50.92 59.76 25.00
CA GLU A 311 -51.06 60.37 26.33
C GLU A 311 -50.61 61.84 26.36
N LEU A 312 -49.54 62.19 25.65
CA LEU A 312 -49.07 63.57 25.52
C LEU A 312 -50.08 64.45 24.75
N SER A 313 -50.72 63.90 23.72
CA SER A 313 -51.74 64.61 22.92
C SER A 313 -53.00 64.88 23.73
N GLU A 314 -53.47 63.87 24.49
CA GLU A 314 -54.61 64.01 25.40
C GLU A 314 -54.32 65.01 26.52
N ARG A 315 -53.13 64.94 27.12
CA ARG A 315 -52.70 65.89 28.14
C ARG A 315 -52.71 67.33 27.62
N SER A 316 -52.19 67.56 26.42
CA SER A 316 -52.22 68.88 25.79
C SER A 316 -53.64 69.40 25.59
N LYS A 317 -54.58 68.53 25.17
CA LYS A 317 -56.01 68.87 25.07
C LYS A 317 -56.60 69.28 26.42
N TRP A 318 -56.34 68.51 27.47
CA TRP A 318 -56.81 68.81 28.83
C TRP A 318 -56.24 70.12 29.38
N GLU A 319 -54.96 70.42 29.09
CA GLU A 319 -54.33 71.68 29.51
C GLU A 319 -55.00 72.90 28.84
N MET A 320 -55.35 72.80 27.56
CA MET A 320 -56.11 73.85 26.84
C MET A 320 -57.52 74.04 27.41
N GLU A 321 -58.23 72.95 27.67
CA GLU A 321 -59.58 72.99 28.25
C GLU A 321 -59.55 73.58 29.67
N LYS A 322 -58.56 73.20 30.48
CA LYS A 322 -58.33 73.76 31.81
C LYS A 322 -58.06 75.27 31.75
N ALA A 323 -57.23 75.73 30.82
CA ALA A 323 -56.95 77.15 30.64
C ALA A 323 -58.19 77.95 30.20
N ASN A 324 -58.98 77.39 29.29
CA ASN A 324 -60.24 78.00 28.85
C ASN A 324 -61.26 78.07 30.00
N ASN A 325 -61.41 76.98 30.76
CA ASN A 325 -62.31 76.94 31.93
C ASN A 325 -61.87 77.91 33.02
N ALA A 326 -60.56 78.02 33.30
CA ALA A 326 -60.03 79.00 34.24
C ALA A 326 -60.34 80.44 33.82
N LYS A 327 -60.26 80.74 32.51
CA LYS A 327 -60.66 82.04 31.96
C LYS A 327 -62.15 82.31 32.17
N HIS A 328 -63.02 81.33 31.88
CA HIS A 328 -64.46 81.45 32.14
C HIS A 328 -64.79 81.66 33.62
N VAL A 329 -64.09 80.96 34.53
CA VAL A 329 -64.27 81.15 35.98
C VAL A 329 -63.89 82.57 36.39
N ALA A 330 -62.75 83.09 35.92
CA ALA A 330 -62.33 84.46 36.22
C ALA A 330 -63.32 85.51 35.70
N GLU A 331 -63.87 85.33 34.49
CA GLU A 331 -64.92 86.21 33.92
C GLU A 331 -66.21 86.19 34.77
N ILE A 332 -66.58 85.03 35.32
CA ILE A 332 -67.74 84.90 36.21
C ILE A 332 -67.47 85.58 37.56
N GLU A 333 -66.29 85.35 38.15
CA GLU A 333 -65.89 85.98 39.40
C GLU A 333 -65.84 87.51 39.29
N GLU A 334 -65.31 88.04 38.18
CA GLU A 334 -65.31 89.48 37.89
C GLU A 334 -66.74 90.03 37.81
N LYS A 335 -67.63 89.38 37.05
CA LYS A 335 -69.04 89.76 36.96
C LYS A 335 -69.75 89.71 38.32
N LEU A 336 -69.46 88.72 39.15
CA LEU A 336 -70.01 88.60 40.50
C LEU A 336 -69.47 89.69 41.44
N MET A 337 -68.20 90.08 41.32
CA MET A 337 -67.64 91.21 42.07
C MET A 337 -68.30 92.53 41.69
N CYS A 338 -68.52 92.80 40.40
CA CYS A 338 -69.27 93.98 39.94
C CYS A 338 -70.69 94.04 40.50
N LEU A 339 -71.40 92.90 40.56
CA LEU A 339 -72.77 92.83 41.11
C LEU A 339 -72.82 93.09 42.62
N ARG A 340 -71.88 92.58 43.42
CA ARG A 340 -71.83 92.86 44.87
C ARG A 340 -71.59 94.34 45.16
N GLY A 341 -70.81 95.02 44.32
CA GLY A 341 -70.61 96.47 44.41
C GLY A 341 -71.88 97.27 44.13
N LEU A 342 -72.81 96.73 43.33
CA LEU A 342 -74.09 97.39 43.02
C LEU A 342 -75.17 97.17 44.09
N THR A 343 -75.06 96.13 44.91
CA THR A 343 -76.02 95.87 46.01
C THR A 343 -75.63 96.51 47.35
N SER A 344 -74.59 97.35 47.37
CA SER A 344 -74.10 98.07 48.56
C SER A 344 -74.20 99.59 48.47
N SER A 345 -74.99 100.11 47.52
CA SER A 345 -75.64 101.43 47.55
C SER A 345 -77.14 101.25 47.70
#